data_AF-A0A1E3AYG1-F1
#
_entry.id   AF-A0A1E3AYG1-F1
#
_cell.length_a   1.000
_cell.length_b   1.000
_cell.length_c   1.000
_cell.angle_alpha   90.00
_cell.angle_beta   90.00
_cell.angle_gamma   90.00
#
_symmetry.space_group_name_H-M   'P 1'
#
loop_
_entity.id
_entity.type
_entity.pdbx_description
1 polymer ?
#
loop_
_entity_poly.entity_id
_entity_poly.type
_entity_poly.pdbx_seq_one_letter_code
_entity_poly.pdbx_strand_id
1 'polypeptide(L)'
;MDYQLEIKQVVDYPRCRIYREFIRSLMADKDLHVNGSSYLFYYMILCSYVNFRSSYQRMDGVSYLVGAGEWICKTSELSDWFRTRFQHQAISILEHLQKQNYISYTKLGHGNLIKFMIRGWKKHNTALDYNCPCLKDGGFFFFPVSAVHELISDGRCSEIDVILDLWIHAIYNDEQVQGSDIGPVVYFRNYTGNPLISYSDLSLRWGISKSTVSRFLNKFQEKGYLSLINFTGTHGSVIYLCSYLSTMFNISDIMIDKEEVSMIFKIPVHITDDTVSDNNTINESQIDLSEISQGSSVSNHSSSVSKIHILYVVRKTAQILAAQGVSCCECPLTQYKLSPLSDCREDIIRYSLKLGCPDMQTVYQFELTLSSEHAPEGRLTQTTVINERG
;
A
#
# COMPACT_ATOMS: atom_id res chain seq x y z
N MET A 1 10.31 9.65 32.63
CA MET A 1 10.83 8.69 31.63
C MET A 1 10.05 8.99 30.37
N ASP A 2 10.74 9.54 29.37
CA ASP A 2 10.11 9.91 28.12
C ASP A 2 10.19 8.68 27.21
N TYR A 3 9.03 8.14 26.83
CA TYR A 3 8.92 6.99 25.95
C TYR A 3 8.48 7.48 24.57
N GLN A 4 9.16 7.02 23.52
CA GLN A 4 8.74 7.23 22.13
C GLN A 4 8.06 5.95 21.64
N LEU A 5 6.81 6.08 21.16
CA LEU A 5 6.06 4.99 20.57
C LEU A 5 6.31 4.96 19.06
N GLU A 6 6.72 3.79 18.55
CA GLU A 6 6.89 3.55 17.12
C GLU A 6 6.00 2.37 16.70
N ILE A 7 5.32 2.50 15.56
CA ILE A 7 4.44 1.48 15.00
C ILE A 7 5.04 1.03 13.66
N LYS A 8 5.24 -0.28 13.51
CA LYS A 8 5.73 -0.91 12.29
C LYS A 8 5.06 -2.23 12.02
N GLN A 9 4.94 -2.58 10.74
CA GLN A 9 4.41 -3.87 10.29
C GLN A 9 5.52 -4.74 9.72
N VAL A 10 5.85 -5.81 10.44
CA VAL A 10 6.91 -6.74 10.04
C VAL A 10 6.47 -7.59 8.84
N VAL A 11 7.20 -7.49 7.73
CA VAL A 11 6.95 -8.22 6.47
C VAL A 11 6.99 -9.74 6.66
N ASP A 12 7.93 -10.24 7.46
CA ASP A 12 8.13 -11.68 7.70
C ASP A 12 7.06 -12.30 8.61
N TYR A 13 6.14 -11.51 9.16
CA TYR A 13 5.13 -12.03 10.07
C TYR A 13 4.09 -12.86 9.27
N PRO A 14 3.90 -14.17 9.56
CA PRO A 14 3.16 -15.10 8.69
C PRO A 14 1.64 -14.94 8.74
N ARG A 15 1.13 -13.95 9.47
CA ARG A 15 -0.30 -13.72 9.71
C ARG A 15 -0.60 -12.24 9.52
N CYS A 16 -1.74 -11.92 8.95
CA CYS A 16 -2.24 -10.54 8.90
C CYS A 16 -3.40 -10.37 9.89
N ARG A 17 -3.47 -9.22 10.57
CA ARG A 17 -4.60 -8.85 11.42
C ARG A 17 -5.72 -8.34 10.52
N ILE A 18 -6.92 -8.90 10.61
CA ILE A 18 -8.08 -8.49 9.82
C ILE A 18 -9.20 -8.07 10.75
N TYR A 19 -9.66 -6.84 10.60
CA TYR A 19 -10.78 -6.30 11.36
C TYR A 19 -12.11 -6.81 10.79
N ARG A 20 -13.02 -7.22 11.68
CA ARG A 20 -14.36 -7.70 11.27
C ARG A 20 -15.18 -6.61 10.62
N GLU A 21 -15.01 -5.37 11.07
CA GLU A 21 -15.68 -4.20 10.52
C GLU A 21 -15.28 -3.95 9.05
N PHE A 22 -14.00 -4.14 8.72
CA PHE A 22 -13.53 -4.08 7.33
C PHE A 22 -14.21 -5.14 6.43
N ILE A 23 -14.36 -6.38 6.91
CA ILE A 23 -15.09 -7.40 6.14
C ILE A 23 -16.56 -7.00 5.98
N ARG A 24 -17.18 -6.44 7.03
CA ARG A 24 -18.57 -5.96 6.97
C ARG A 24 -18.75 -4.80 5.99
N SER A 25 -17.81 -3.85 5.92
CA SER A 25 -17.88 -2.75 4.96
C SER A 25 -17.81 -3.29 3.52
N LEU A 26 -16.91 -4.23 3.25
CA LEU A 26 -16.83 -4.93 1.96
C LEU A 26 -18.09 -5.72 1.64
N MET A 27 -18.72 -6.36 2.64
CA MET A 27 -20.00 -7.06 2.50
C MET A 27 -21.19 -6.12 2.28
N ALA A 28 -21.12 -4.87 2.74
CA ALA A 28 -22.14 -3.85 2.51
C ALA A 28 -22.00 -3.16 1.15
N ASP A 29 -20.76 -3.04 0.64
CA ASP A 29 -20.49 -2.38 -0.64
C ASP A 29 -20.93 -3.24 -1.85
N LYS A 30 -22.19 -3.08 -2.27
CA LYS A 30 -22.82 -3.77 -3.42
C LYS A 30 -22.18 -3.44 -4.77
N ASP A 31 -21.37 -2.41 -4.75
CA ASP A 31 -20.79 -1.74 -5.89
C ASP A 31 -19.46 -2.45 -6.29
N LEU A 32 -19.01 -3.40 -5.45
CA LEU A 32 -17.95 -4.38 -5.70
C LEU A 32 -18.54 -5.75 -6.11
N HIS A 33 -18.00 -6.32 -7.17
CA HIS A 33 -18.43 -7.61 -7.70
C HIS A 33 -17.72 -8.80 -7.04
N VAL A 34 -18.49 -9.84 -6.72
CA VAL A 34 -18.03 -11.10 -6.08
C VAL A 34 -17.90 -12.25 -7.09
N ASN A 35 -18.01 -11.96 -8.38
CA ASN A 35 -18.01 -13.01 -9.42
C ASN A 35 -16.56 -13.48 -9.68
N GLY A 36 -16.09 -14.40 -8.84
CA GLY A 36 -14.78 -15.02 -8.92
C GLY A 36 -14.81 -16.48 -8.43
N SER A 37 -13.72 -17.20 -8.65
CA SER A 37 -13.53 -18.60 -8.26
C SER A 37 -12.31 -18.82 -7.37
N SER A 38 -11.74 -17.76 -6.79
CA SER A 38 -10.65 -17.82 -5.80
C SER A 38 -11.15 -18.19 -4.39
N TYR A 39 -12.46 -18.01 -4.11
CA TYR A 39 -13.10 -18.32 -2.82
C TYR A 39 -12.54 -17.60 -1.58
N LEU A 40 -11.53 -16.71 -1.73
CA LEU A 40 -10.90 -15.96 -0.65
C LEU A 40 -11.90 -15.12 0.14
N PHE A 41 -12.73 -14.33 -0.55
CA PHE A 41 -13.77 -13.53 0.08
C PHE A 41 -14.73 -14.38 0.92
N TYR A 42 -15.21 -15.49 0.37
CA TYR A 42 -16.14 -16.38 1.07
C TYR A 42 -15.52 -16.97 2.33
N TYR A 43 -14.28 -17.43 2.24
CA TYR A 43 -13.58 -17.98 3.39
C TYR A 43 -13.33 -16.90 4.47
N MET A 44 -12.97 -15.68 4.06
CA MET A 44 -12.72 -14.60 5.01
C MET A 44 -13.98 -14.08 5.70
N ILE A 45 -15.13 -14.10 5.00
CA ILE A 45 -16.44 -13.91 5.63
C ILE A 45 -16.64 -14.93 6.75
N LEU A 46 -16.48 -16.22 6.47
CA LEU A 46 -16.68 -17.26 7.49
C LEU A 46 -15.77 -17.04 8.71
N CYS A 47 -14.51 -16.68 8.47
CA CYS A 47 -13.54 -16.34 9.52
C CYS A 47 -13.99 -15.13 10.37
N SER A 48 -14.68 -14.15 9.78
CA SER A 48 -15.17 -12.98 10.50
C SER A 48 -16.32 -13.30 11.49
N TYR A 49 -17.10 -14.35 11.22
CA TYR A 49 -18.27 -14.72 12.04
C TYR A 49 -17.95 -15.68 13.19
N VAL A 50 -16.92 -16.53 13.07
CA VAL A 50 -16.63 -17.53 14.09
C VAL A 50 -16.16 -16.93 15.42
N ASN A 51 -16.43 -17.62 16.52
CA ASN A 51 -16.12 -17.10 17.85
C ASN A 51 -14.67 -17.41 18.29
N PHE A 52 -14.09 -16.55 19.12
CA PHE A 52 -12.84 -16.90 19.85
C PHE A 52 -13.08 -17.82 21.04
N ARG A 53 -14.30 -17.77 21.62
CA ARG A 53 -14.69 -18.54 22.80
C ARG A 53 -15.99 -19.27 22.56
N SER A 54 -16.22 -20.30 23.37
CA SER A 54 -17.50 -20.99 23.35
C SER A 54 -18.62 -20.05 23.81
N SER A 55 -19.75 -20.06 23.11
CA SER A 55 -20.95 -19.31 23.47
C SER A 55 -22.20 -20.11 23.14
N TYR A 56 -23.32 -19.76 23.78
CA TYR A 56 -24.62 -20.31 23.44
C TYR A 56 -25.33 -19.38 22.47
N GLN A 57 -25.79 -19.94 21.35
CA GLN A 57 -26.56 -19.22 20.36
C GLN A 57 -27.96 -19.81 20.26
N ARG A 58 -28.97 -18.97 20.45
CA ARG A 58 -30.36 -19.38 20.38
C ARG A 58 -30.88 -19.22 18.95
N MET A 59 -31.35 -20.31 18.36
CA MET A 59 -31.90 -20.37 17.00
C MET A 59 -33.18 -21.18 17.02
N ASP A 60 -34.27 -20.61 16.50
CA ASP A 60 -35.60 -21.25 16.42
C ASP A 60 -36.04 -21.90 17.75
N GLY A 61 -35.80 -21.20 18.86
CA GLY A 61 -36.17 -21.64 20.21
C GLY A 61 -35.17 -22.58 20.90
N VAL A 62 -34.26 -23.21 20.16
CA VAL A 62 -33.22 -24.14 20.65
C VAL A 62 -31.91 -23.41 20.92
N SER A 63 -31.24 -23.74 22.02
CA SER A 63 -29.91 -23.19 22.34
C SER A 63 -28.82 -24.14 21.88
N TYR A 64 -27.96 -23.69 20.96
CA TYR A 64 -26.84 -24.44 20.43
C TYR A 64 -25.54 -23.99 21.10
N LEU A 65 -24.71 -24.95 21.50
CA LEU A 65 -23.34 -24.67 21.92
C LEU A 65 -22.45 -24.48 20.68
N VAL A 66 -21.86 -23.29 20.58
CA VAL A 66 -20.94 -22.90 19.51
C VAL A 66 -19.56 -22.75 20.12
N GLY A 67 -18.62 -23.61 19.74
CA GLY A 67 -17.24 -23.59 20.23
C GLY A 67 -16.40 -22.46 19.64
N ALA A 68 -15.15 -22.37 20.10
CA ALA A 68 -14.14 -21.51 19.48
C ALA A 68 -13.83 -21.97 18.05
N GLY A 69 -13.89 -21.04 17.08
CA GLY A 69 -13.74 -21.31 15.66
C GLY A 69 -14.99 -21.89 15.00
N GLU A 70 -16.13 -21.92 15.71
CA GLU A 70 -17.41 -22.40 15.18
C GLU A 70 -18.42 -21.27 15.03
N TRP A 71 -19.40 -21.49 14.15
CA TRP A 71 -20.59 -20.65 14.01
C TRP A 71 -21.80 -21.47 13.56
N ILE A 72 -23.01 -21.01 13.91
CA ILE A 72 -24.28 -21.56 13.42
C ILE A 72 -25.17 -20.44 12.86
N CYS A 73 -25.76 -20.68 11.69
CA CYS A 73 -26.60 -19.72 10.99
C CYS A 73 -27.66 -20.41 10.13
N LYS A 74 -28.62 -19.64 9.63
CA LYS A 74 -29.60 -20.12 8.64
C LYS A 74 -28.96 -20.14 7.24
N THR A 75 -29.44 -21.03 6.38
CA THR A 75 -29.00 -21.09 4.98
C THR A 75 -29.29 -19.78 4.23
N SER A 76 -30.39 -19.09 4.58
CA SER A 76 -30.71 -17.77 4.03
C SER A 76 -29.67 -16.71 4.40
N GLU A 77 -29.27 -16.63 5.68
CA GLU A 77 -28.27 -15.67 6.16
C GLU A 77 -26.94 -15.88 5.44
N LEU A 78 -26.52 -17.14 5.29
CA LEU A 78 -25.29 -17.48 4.56
C LEU A 78 -25.34 -17.02 3.10
N SER A 79 -26.51 -17.14 2.46
CA SER A 79 -26.70 -16.72 1.08
C SER A 79 -26.59 -15.21 0.92
N ASP A 80 -27.10 -14.47 1.90
CA ASP A 80 -26.99 -13.02 1.98
C ASP A 80 -25.53 -12.60 2.17
N TRP A 81 -24.79 -13.28 3.07
CA TRP A 81 -23.38 -12.98 3.31
C TRP A 81 -22.52 -13.18 2.06
N PHE A 82 -22.76 -14.28 1.34
CA PHE A 82 -22.03 -14.58 0.09
C PHE A 82 -22.57 -13.84 -1.13
N ARG A 83 -23.63 -13.04 -0.98
CA ARG A 83 -24.33 -12.35 -2.08
C ARG A 83 -24.74 -13.30 -3.21
N THR A 84 -25.10 -14.52 -2.85
CA THR A 84 -25.55 -15.53 -3.81
C THR A 84 -27.03 -15.33 -4.11
N ARG A 85 -27.44 -15.59 -5.36
CA ARG A 85 -28.85 -15.48 -5.75
C ARG A 85 -29.69 -16.60 -5.16
N PHE A 86 -29.10 -17.77 -4.97
CA PHE A 86 -29.81 -18.95 -4.51
C PHE A 86 -29.04 -19.68 -3.40
N GLN A 87 -29.78 -20.23 -2.44
CA GLN A 87 -29.23 -20.95 -1.29
C GLN A 87 -28.32 -22.14 -1.63
N HIS A 88 -28.62 -22.84 -2.73
CA HIS A 88 -27.77 -23.96 -3.17
C HIS A 88 -26.37 -23.50 -3.61
N GLN A 89 -26.22 -22.27 -4.11
CA GLN A 89 -24.91 -21.72 -4.47
C GLN A 89 -24.06 -21.49 -3.23
N ALA A 90 -24.65 -20.95 -2.16
CA ALA A 90 -23.97 -20.78 -0.88
C ALA A 90 -23.52 -22.12 -0.29
N ILE A 91 -24.36 -23.16 -0.40
CA ILE A 91 -24.01 -24.52 0.02
C ILE A 91 -22.85 -25.07 -0.84
N SER A 92 -22.88 -24.86 -2.17
CA SER A 92 -21.79 -25.30 -3.06
C SER A 92 -20.45 -24.66 -2.73
N ILE A 93 -20.45 -23.39 -2.31
CA ILE A 93 -19.25 -22.70 -1.80
C ILE A 93 -18.71 -23.40 -0.55
N LEU A 94 -19.58 -23.74 0.41
CA LEU A 94 -19.16 -24.48 1.61
C LEU A 94 -18.63 -25.88 1.27
N GLU A 95 -19.26 -26.58 0.32
CA GLU A 95 -18.81 -27.88 -0.16
C GLU A 95 -17.40 -27.79 -0.75
N HIS A 96 -17.13 -26.75 -1.54
CA HIS A 96 -15.79 -26.50 -2.09
C HIS A 96 -14.76 -26.23 -0.97
N LEU A 97 -15.05 -25.31 -0.06
CA LEU A 97 -14.14 -24.96 1.05
C LEU A 97 -13.90 -26.15 2.00
N GLN A 98 -14.89 -27.00 2.21
CA GLN A 98 -14.73 -28.23 2.99
C GLN A 98 -13.88 -29.26 2.27
N LYS A 99 -14.05 -29.42 0.95
CA LYS A 99 -13.22 -30.33 0.14
C LYS A 99 -11.75 -29.95 0.17
N GLN A 100 -11.46 -28.65 0.20
CA GLN A 100 -10.10 -28.11 0.34
C GLN A 100 -9.59 -28.09 1.79
N ASN A 101 -10.34 -28.64 2.76
CA ASN A 101 -9.97 -28.69 4.18
C ASN A 101 -9.78 -27.33 4.87
N TYR A 102 -10.39 -26.25 4.37
CA TYR A 102 -10.42 -24.97 5.08
C TYR A 102 -11.45 -24.96 6.20
N ILE A 103 -12.57 -25.66 6.00
CA ILE A 103 -13.68 -25.71 6.95
C ILE A 103 -14.19 -27.14 7.14
N SER A 104 -14.99 -27.33 8.19
CA SER A 104 -15.90 -28.47 8.34
C SER A 104 -17.30 -27.90 8.57
N TYR A 105 -18.32 -28.36 7.84
CA TYR A 105 -19.70 -27.92 8.03
C TYR A 105 -20.68 -29.09 8.10
N THR A 106 -21.78 -28.89 8.82
CA THR A 106 -22.88 -29.85 8.96
C THR A 106 -24.22 -29.14 8.79
N LYS A 107 -25.17 -29.84 8.18
CA LYS A 107 -26.55 -29.39 8.03
C LYS A 107 -27.37 -29.91 9.22
N LEU A 108 -28.10 -29.02 9.87
CA LEU A 108 -28.94 -29.30 11.04
C LEU A 108 -30.41 -28.99 10.72
N GLY A 109 -31.34 -29.59 11.49
CA GLY A 109 -32.77 -29.26 11.42
C GLY A 109 -33.37 -29.37 10.01
N HIS A 110 -33.28 -30.55 9.38
CA HIS A 110 -33.75 -30.81 8.01
C HIS A 110 -33.10 -29.92 6.92
N GLY A 111 -31.94 -29.32 7.20
CA GLY A 111 -31.13 -28.58 6.22
C GLY A 111 -31.33 -27.07 6.18
N ASN A 112 -32.16 -26.51 7.08
CA ASN A 112 -32.36 -25.07 7.18
C ASN A 112 -31.23 -24.37 7.99
N LEU A 113 -30.58 -25.12 8.88
CA LEU A 113 -29.49 -24.61 9.71
C LEU A 113 -28.15 -25.20 9.25
N ILE A 114 -27.13 -24.36 9.25
CA ILE A 114 -25.75 -24.73 8.92
C ILE A 114 -24.88 -24.42 10.12
N LYS A 115 -24.16 -25.43 10.61
CA LYS A 115 -23.09 -25.25 11.58
C LYS A 115 -21.76 -25.46 10.86
N PHE A 116 -20.83 -24.51 10.97
CA PHE A 116 -19.50 -24.63 10.37
C PHE A 116 -18.39 -24.33 11.38
N MET A 117 -17.20 -24.85 11.10
CA MET A 117 -15.98 -24.71 11.88
C MET A 117 -14.81 -24.38 10.96
N ILE A 118 -14.02 -23.37 11.31
CA ILE A 118 -12.77 -23.04 10.61
C ILE A 118 -11.66 -23.96 11.09
N ARG A 119 -11.03 -24.68 10.16
CA ARG A 119 -9.88 -25.54 10.48
C ARG A 119 -8.65 -24.69 10.76
N GLY A 120 -7.88 -25.07 11.77
CA GLY A 120 -6.70 -24.32 12.17
C GLY A 120 -6.97 -22.99 12.90
N TRP A 121 -8.23 -22.66 13.23
CA TRP A 121 -8.58 -21.40 13.91
C TRP A 121 -7.71 -21.12 15.14
N LYS A 122 -7.60 -22.11 16.04
CA LYS A 122 -6.79 -22.02 17.26
C LYS A 122 -5.32 -21.78 16.96
N LYS A 123 -4.74 -22.41 15.94
CA LYS A 123 -3.32 -22.27 15.56
C LYS A 123 -2.99 -20.83 15.18
N HIS A 124 -3.87 -20.18 14.42
CA HIS A 124 -3.62 -18.82 13.93
C HIS A 124 -3.98 -17.75 14.95
N ASN A 125 -4.96 -18.01 15.82
CA ASN A 125 -5.53 -17.06 16.76
C ASN A 125 -5.20 -17.35 18.24
N THR A 126 -4.06 -18.00 18.50
CA THR A 126 -3.59 -18.34 19.86
C THR A 126 -3.31 -17.12 20.74
N ALA A 127 -2.87 -16.00 20.16
CA ALA A 127 -2.45 -14.80 20.90
C ALA A 127 -3.59 -14.07 21.63
N LEU A 128 -4.84 -14.47 21.37
CA LEU A 128 -5.99 -14.06 22.16
C LEU A 128 -6.09 -15.01 23.35
N ASP A 129 -5.21 -14.78 24.33
CA ASP A 129 -5.30 -15.43 25.64
C ASP A 129 -6.72 -15.25 26.21
N TYR A 130 -7.12 -16.15 27.09
CA TYR A 130 -8.45 -16.29 27.71
C TYR A 130 -9.05 -15.03 28.38
N ASN A 131 -8.40 -13.86 28.27
CA ASN A 131 -8.79 -12.59 28.87
C ASN A 131 -9.10 -11.45 27.89
N CYS A 132 -8.96 -11.61 26.55
CA CYS A 132 -9.44 -10.57 25.63
C CYS A 132 -10.93 -10.77 25.27
N PRO A 133 -11.86 -9.88 25.67
CA PRO A 133 -13.23 -9.91 25.19
C PRO A 133 -13.27 -9.35 23.77
N CYS A 134 -13.10 -10.21 22.76
CA CYS A 134 -13.46 -9.81 21.40
C CYS A 134 -14.99 -9.73 21.32
N LEU A 135 -15.51 -8.51 21.30
CA LEU A 135 -16.93 -8.29 21.05
C LEU A 135 -17.26 -8.89 19.69
N LYS A 136 -18.35 -9.67 19.61
CA LYS A 136 -18.72 -10.34 18.37
C LYS A 136 -18.90 -9.35 17.20
N ASP A 137 -19.34 -8.14 17.55
CA ASP A 137 -19.62 -7.03 16.64
C ASP A 137 -18.48 -6.02 16.48
N GLY A 138 -17.35 -6.21 17.17
CA GLY A 138 -16.18 -5.34 17.09
C GLY A 138 -14.90 -6.10 17.45
N GLY A 139 -13.90 -6.08 16.57
CA GLY A 139 -12.62 -6.74 16.82
C GLY A 139 -11.94 -7.22 15.54
N PHE A 140 -10.91 -8.05 15.71
CA PHE A 140 -10.09 -8.57 14.63
C PHE A 140 -9.81 -10.06 14.81
N PHE A 141 -9.32 -10.70 13.75
CA PHE A 141 -8.75 -12.05 13.78
C PHE A 141 -7.43 -12.06 13.00
N PHE A 142 -6.59 -13.06 13.25
CA PHE A 142 -5.38 -13.30 12.48
C PHE A 142 -5.66 -14.27 11.34
N PHE A 143 -5.37 -13.84 10.12
CA PHE A 143 -5.49 -14.62 8.90
C PHE A 143 -4.11 -15.05 8.40
N PRO A 144 -3.87 -16.34 8.11
CA PRO A 144 -2.58 -16.79 7.60
C PRO A 144 -2.36 -16.35 6.16
N VAL A 145 -1.19 -15.76 5.88
CA VAL A 145 -0.83 -15.29 4.53
C VAL A 145 -0.72 -16.45 3.54
N SER A 146 -0.29 -17.64 4.01
CA SER A 146 -0.23 -18.84 3.18
C SER A 146 -1.59 -19.23 2.58
N ALA A 147 -2.68 -19.10 3.35
CA ALA A 147 -4.02 -19.41 2.86
C ALA A 147 -4.48 -18.45 1.75
N VAL A 148 -3.98 -17.20 1.76
CA VAL A 148 -4.25 -16.24 0.67
C VAL A 148 -3.63 -16.75 -0.63
N HIS A 149 -2.37 -17.17 -0.58
CA HIS A 149 -1.68 -17.67 -1.77
C HIS A 149 -2.36 -18.91 -2.35
N GLU A 150 -2.80 -19.84 -1.50
CA GLU A 150 -3.52 -21.04 -1.91
C GLU A 150 -4.87 -20.68 -2.56
N LEU A 151 -5.71 -19.89 -1.89
CA LEU A 151 -7.03 -19.50 -2.39
C LEU A 151 -6.97 -18.64 -3.66
N ILE A 152 -6.01 -17.74 -3.78
CA ILE A 152 -5.83 -16.92 -4.99
C ILE A 152 -5.40 -17.77 -6.18
N SER A 153 -4.57 -18.79 -5.93
CA SER A 153 -4.10 -19.68 -6.99
C SER A 153 -5.19 -20.65 -7.50
N ASP A 154 -6.27 -20.85 -6.74
CA ASP A 154 -7.35 -21.78 -7.11
C ASP A 154 -8.19 -21.31 -8.32
N GLY A 155 -8.20 -20.02 -8.64
CA GLY A 155 -9.00 -19.54 -9.74
C GLY A 155 -8.98 -18.03 -9.99
N ARG A 156 -10.02 -17.53 -10.65
CA ARG A 156 -10.10 -16.11 -11.04
C ARG A 156 -10.56 -15.27 -9.85
N CYS A 157 -9.80 -14.24 -9.50
CA CYS A 157 -10.19 -13.33 -8.43
C CYS A 157 -11.36 -12.43 -8.86
N SER A 158 -12.32 -12.26 -7.95
CA SER A 158 -13.33 -11.20 -8.01
C SER A 158 -12.73 -9.85 -7.61
N GLU A 159 -13.49 -8.76 -7.77
CA GLU A 159 -13.03 -7.43 -7.31
C GLU A 159 -12.73 -7.42 -5.81
N ILE A 160 -13.57 -8.10 -5.01
CA ILE A 160 -13.35 -8.16 -3.58
C ILE A 160 -12.14 -9.04 -3.25
N ASP A 161 -11.94 -10.17 -3.92
CA ASP A 161 -10.75 -11.01 -3.71
C ASP A 161 -9.46 -10.21 -3.95
N VAL A 162 -9.46 -9.35 -4.98
CA VAL A 162 -8.32 -8.46 -5.27
C VAL A 162 -8.08 -7.45 -4.15
N ILE A 163 -9.12 -6.75 -3.66
CA ILE A 163 -8.96 -5.80 -2.55
C ILE A 163 -8.41 -6.50 -1.30
N LEU A 164 -8.92 -7.69 -1.00
CA LEU A 164 -8.47 -8.49 0.14
C LEU A 164 -7.02 -8.93 0.01
N ASP A 165 -6.62 -9.34 -1.20
CA ASP A 165 -5.23 -9.69 -1.50
C ASP A 165 -4.30 -8.48 -1.29
N LEU A 166 -4.64 -7.33 -1.86
CA LEU A 166 -3.87 -6.10 -1.69
C LEU A 166 -3.76 -5.72 -0.20
N TRP A 167 -4.87 -5.81 0.55
CA TRP A 167 -4.92 -5.51 1.98
C TRP A 167 -3.99 -6.37 2.82
N ILE A 168 -3.93 -7.68 2.53
CA ILE A 168 -3.08 -8.60 3.30
C ILE A 168 -1.60 -8.38 3.02
N HIS A 169 -1.27 -7.88 1.83
CA HIS A 169 0.09 -7.61 1.39
C HIS A 169 0.53 -6.15 1.60
N ALA A 170 -0.31 -5.30 2.21
CA ALA A 170 0.11 -3.97 2.59
C ALA A 170 1.10 -4.00 3.76
N ILE A 171 2.16 -3.21 3.64
CA ILE A 171 3.26 -3.08 4.59
C ILE A 171 3.43 -1.61 4.92
N TYR A 172 3.59 -1.32 6.21
CA TYR A 172 3.75 0.03 6.72
C TYR A 172 4.97 0.11 7.64
N ASN A 173 5.83 1.09 7.36
CA ASN A 173 7.00 1.46 8.14
C ASN A 173 7.95 0.28 8.41
N ASP A 174 8.27 -0.50 7.36
CA ASP A 174 9.28 -1.56 7.42
C ASP A 174 10.47 -1.19 6.55
N GLU A 175 11.64 -1.01 7.17
CA GLU A 175 12.89 -0.61 6.50
C GLU A 175 13.31 -1.59 5.39
N GLN A 176 12.82 -2.83 5.41
CA GLN A 176 13.11 -3.82 4.37
C GLN A 176 12.33 -3.55 3.07
N VAL A 177 11.28 -2.74 3.10
CA VAL A 177 10.40 -2.48 1.96
C VAL A 177 10.42 -1.00 1.61
N GLN A 178 10.95 -0.74 0.43
CA GLN A 178 11.07 0.60 -0.13
C GLN A 178 9.70 1.27 -0.29
N GLY A 179 9.58 2.52 0.17
CA GLY A 179 8.35 3.31 0.07
C GLY A 179 7.28 2.98 1.10
N SER A 180 7.53 2.06 2.04
CA SER A 180 6.59 1.73 3.13
C SER A 180 6.56 2.78 4.25
N ASP A 181 7.54 3.68 4.26
CA ASP A 181 7.68 4.84 5.14
C ASP A 181 6.71 5.98 4.77
N ILE A 182 6.46 6.20 3.48
CA ILE A 182 5.46 7.18 2.99
C ILE A 182 4.04 6.75 3.38
N GLY A 183 3.76 5.44 3.28
CA GLY A 183 2.43 4.92 3.52
C GLY A 183 2.33 3.40 3.35
N PRO A 184 1.13 2.83 3.58
CA PRO A 184 0.88 1.40 3.50
C PRO A 184 0.97 0.91 2.04
N VAL A 185 2.17 0.49 1.64
CA VAL A 185 2.50 0.05 0.29
C VAL A 185 2.22 -1.44 0.12
N VAL A 186 1.63 -1.83 -1.01
CA VAL A 186 1.37 -3.23 -1.31
C VAL A 186 2.67 -3.90 -1.78
N TYR A 187 3.10 -4.91 -1.03
CA TYR A 187 4.30 -5.68 -1.31
C TYR A 187 4.04 -7.18 -1.27
N PHE A 188 4.12 -7.84 -2.43
CA PHE A 188 3.87 -9.28 -2.58
C PHE A 188 5.04 -10.18 -2.14
N ARG A 189 5.64 -9.90 -0.98
CA ARG A 189 6.59 -10.74 -0.21
C ARG A 189 7.49 -11.67 -1.06
N ASN A 190 8.15 -11.09 -2.05
CA ASN A 190 9.03 -11.78 -3.00
C ASN A 190 10.53 -11.68 -2.62
N TYR A 191 10.83 -11.24 -1.39
CA TYR A 191 12.17 -11.03 -0.83
C TYR A 191 13.07 -10.01 -1.54
N THR A 192 12.53 -9.21 -2.46
CA THR A 192 13.28 -8.14 -3.14
C THR A 192 13.29 -6.80 -2.38
N GLY A 193 12.36 -6.58 -1.44
CA GLY A 193 12.13 -5.27 -0.82
C GLY A 193 11.54 -4.21 -1.76
N ASN A 194 11.25 -4.57 -3.02
CA ASN A 194 10.76 -3.67 -4.04
C ASN A 194 9.27 -3.94 -4.36
N PRO A 195 8.35 -3.01 -4.06
CA PRO A 195 6.91 -3.13 -4.34
C PRO A 195 6.49 -2.80 -5.78
N LEU A 196 7.41 -2.44 -6.69
CA LEU A 196 7.07 -2.21 -8.09
C LEU A 196 6.47 -3.47 -8.71
N ILE A 197 5.27 -3.33 -9.29
CA ILE A 197 4.56 -4.45 -9.92
C ILE A 197 4.00 -4.08 -11.29
N SER A 198 4.10 -5.01 -12.24
CA SER A 198 3.49 -4.84 -13.55
C SER A 198 2.06 -5.38 -13.58
N TYR A 199 1.24 -4.87 -14.49
CA TYR A 199 -0.10 -5.43 -14.73
C TYR A 199 -0.05 -6.87 -15.26
N SER A 200 1.09 -7.30 -15.80
CA SER A 200 1.30 -8.68 -16.21
C SER A 200 1.38 -9.59 -14.99
N ASP A 201 2.10 -9.18 -13.96
CA ASP A 201 2.27 -9.96 -12.73
C ASP A 201 0.96 -10.06 -11.96
N LEU A 202 0.22 -8.95 -11.86
CA LEU A 202 -1.12 -8.92 -11.27
C LEU A 202 -2.11 -9.79 -12.06
N SER A 203 -2.03 -9.76 -13.39
CA SER A 203 -2.86 -10.57 -14.27
C SER A 203 -2.63 -12.06 -14.05
N LEU A 204 -1.36 -12.48 -13.93
CA LEU A 204 -1.00 -13.86 -13.62
C LEU A 204 -1.47 -14.26 -12.23
N ARG A 205 -1.23 -13.40 -11.22
CA ARG A 205 -1.60 -13.68 -9.83
C ARG A 205 -3.11 -13.85 -9.66
N TRP A 206 -3.90 -12.98 -10.25
CA TRP A 206 -5.36 -12.97 -10.07
C TRP A 206 -6.13 -13.82 -11.09
N GLY A 207 -5.44 -14.43 -12.05
CA GLY A 207 -6.07 -15.23 -13.11
C GLY A 207 -7.02 -14.44 -14.02
N ILE A 208 -6.83 -13.12 -14.13
CA ILE A 208 -7.66 -12.21 -14.95
C ILE A 208 -6.80 -11.51 -16.00
N SER A 209 -7.42 -10.97 -17.06
CA SER A 209 -6.67 -10.25 -18.11
C SER A 209 -6.07 -8.93 -17.60
N LYS A 210 -4.96 -8.47 -18.20
CA LYS A 210 -4.36 -7.15 -17.92
C LYS A 210 -5.36 -5.99 -18.05
N SER A 211 -6.28 -6.08 -19.02
CA SER A 211 -7.36 -5.09 -19.18
C SER A 211 -8.33 -5.09 -18.00
N THR A 212 -8.62 -6.26 -17.43
CA THR A 212 -9.47 -6.38 -16.25
C THR A 212 -8.76 -5.85 -15.01
N VAL A 213 -7.46 -6.16 -14.85
CA VAL A 213 -6.60 -5.57 -13.80
C VAL A 213 -6.67 -4.05 -13.83
N SER A 214 -6.42 -3.44 -15.00
CA SER A 214 -6.48 -1.99 -15.16
C SER A 214 -7.84 -1.42 -14.79
N ARG A 215 -8.93 -2.07 -15.23
CA ARG A 215 -10.29 -1.63 -14.90
C ARG A 215 -10.57 -1.71 -13.41
N PHE A 216 -10.13 -2.78 -12.74
CA PHE A 216 -10.31 -2.95 -11.30
C PHE A 216 -9.53 -1.90 -10.51
N LEU A 217 -8.24 -1.72 -10.81
CA LEU A 217 -7.41 -0.73 -10.11
C LEU A 217 -7.92 0.70 -10.29
N ASN A 218 -8.31 1.08 -11.51
CA ASN A 218 -8.90 2.40 -11.77
C ASN A 218 -10.21 2.60 -10.99
N LYS A 219 -11.09 1.59 -10.99
CA LYS A 219 -12.33 1.62 -10.20
C LYS A 219 -12.05 1.75 -8.69
N PHE A 220 -11.04 1.05 -8.18
CA PHE A 220 -10.67 1.13 -6.76
C PHE A 220 -10.08 2.49 -6.41
N GLN A 221 -9.30 3.09 -7.30
CA GLN A 221 -8.80 4.45 -7.14
C GLN A 221 -9.94 5.48 -7.14
N GLU A 222 -10.87 5.41 -8.09
CA GLU A 222 -12.04 6.29 -8.16
C GLU A 222 -12.91 6.22 -6.90
N LYS A 223 -12.96 5.04 -6.26
CA LYS A 223 -13.69 4.81 -5.01
C LYS A 223 -12.90 5.12 -3.75
N GLY A 224 -11.63 5.51 -3.87
CA GLY A 224 -10.77 5.84 -2.74
C GLY A 224 -10.31 4.63 -1.92
N TYR A 225 -10.25 3.43 -2.50
CA TYR A 225 -9.68 2.24 -1.84
C TYR A 225 -8.15 2.21 -1.90
N LEU A 226 -7.56 2.79 -2.94
CA LEU A 226 -6.12 2.81 -3.16
C LEU A 226 -5.68 4.08 -3.90
N SER A 227 -4.40 4.40 -3.79
CA SER A 227 -3.69 5.35 -4.65
C SER A 227 -2.76 4.56 -5.56
N LEU A 228 -2.97 4.68 -6.87
CA LEU A 228 -2.17 4.00 -7.88
C LEU A 228 -1.19 4.97 -8.52
N ILE A 229 0.10 4.67 -8.37
CA ILE A 229 1.16 5.45 -8.99
C ILE A 229 1.73 4.64 -10.15
N ASN A 230 1.41 5.09 -11.36
CA ASN A 230 1.93 4.52 -12.59
C ASN A 230 3.17 5.29 -13.03
N PHE A 231 4.25 4.54 -13.28
CA PHE A 231 5.46 5.09 -13.87
C PHE A 231 5.47 4.86 -15.38
N THR A 232 6.15 5.76 -16.10
CA THR A 232 6.33 5.62 -17.55
C THR A 232 7.30 4.49 -17.86
N GLY A 233 7.26 3.96 -19.10
CA GLY A 233 8.18 2.92 -19.55
C GLY A 233 7.94 1.54 -18.91
N THR A 234 9.03 0.87 -18.52
CA THR A 234 9.04 -0.51 -18.00
C THR A 234 9.07 -0.60 -16.47
N HIS A 235 9.03 0.55 -15.77
CA HIS A 235 9.25 0.61 -14.33
C HIS A 235 8.10 0.00 -13.50
N GLY A 236 6.90 -0.15 -14.07
CA GLY A 236 5.74 -0.74 -13.41
C GLY A 236 4.92 0.28 -12.62
N SER A 237 4.15 -0.21 -11.65
CA SER A 237 3.26 0.59 -10.81
C SER A 237 3.50 0.29 -9.34
N VAL A 238 3.29 1.28 -8.47
CA VAL A 238 3.22 1.10 -7.02
C VAL A 238 1.79 1.36 -6.56
N ILE A 239 1.31 0.53 -5.64
CA ILE A 239 -0.03 0.59 -5.09
C ILE A 239 0.08 0.90 -3.61
N TYR A 240 -0.59 1.96 -3.18
CA TYR A 240 -0.74 2.30 -1.77
C TYR A 240 -2.20 2.17 -1.37
N LEU A 241 -2.47 1.64 -0.18
CA LEU A 241 -3.84 1.51 0.30
C LEU A 241 -4.32 2.77 1.01
N CYS A 242 -5.52 3.19 0.66
CA CYS A 242 -6.22 4.23 1.40
C CYS A 242 -6.99 3.59 2.56
N SER A 243 -7.23 4.35 3.62
CA SER A 243 -7.97 3.88 4.81
C SER A 243 -7.35 2.72 5.58
N TYR A 244 -6.12 2.32 5.24
CA TYR A 244 -5.44 1.19 5.88
C TYR A 244 -4.92 1.56 7.26
N LEU A 245 -4.31 2.74 7.43
CA LEU A 245 -3.78 3.16 8.73
C LEU A 245 -4.92 3.48 9.70
N SER A 246 -5.99 4.09 9.19
CA SER A 246 -7.18 4.35 10.00
C SER A 246 -7.86 3.07 10.44
N THR A 247 -7.97 2.06 9.56
CA THR A 247 -8.57 0.77 9.91
C THR A 247 -7.68 -0.08 10.83
N MET A 248 -6.38 -0.16 10.56
CA MET A 248 -5.47 -1.07 11.29
C MET A 248 -4.94 -0.49 12.59
N PHE A 249 -4.68 0.82 12.63
CA PHE A 249 -3.97 1.49 13.71
C PHE A 249 -4.76 2.65 14.33
N ASN A 250 -5.91 3.01 13.77
CA ASN A 250 -6.68 4.19 14.19
C ASN A 250 -5.86 5.49 14.08
N ILE A 251 -5.04 5.57 13.02
CA ILE A 251 -4.19 6.72 12.67
C ILE A 251 -4.73 7.34 11.38
N SER A 252 -4.63 8.67 11.23
CA SER A 252 -5.01 9.33 9.97
C SER A 252 -4.15 8.84 8.81
N ASP A 253 -4.77 8.55 7.68
CA ASP A 253 -4.03 8.21 6.47
C ASP A 253 -3.28 9.44 5.92
N ILE A 254 -2.13 9.18 5.32
CA ILE A 254 -1.25 10.20 4.74
C ILE A 254 -1.60 10.36 3.26
N MET A 255 -1.66 11.61 2.80
CA MET A 255 -1.80 11.89 1.37
C MET A 255 -0.47 11.58 0.68
N ILE A 256 -0.50 10.68 -0.29
CA ILE A 256 0.71 10.22 -0.98
C ILE A 256 0.95 11.08 -2.21
N ASP A 257 2.09 11.76 -2.23
CA ASP A 257 2.53 12.57 -3.37
C ASP A 257 3.27 11.70 -4.40
N LYS A 258 2.91 11.86 -5.68
CA LYS A 258 3.48 11.06 -6.78
C LYS A 258 4.97 11.32 -6.97
N GLU A 259 5.38 12.57 -6.83
CA GLU A 259 6.76 12.98 -7.00
C GLU A 259 7.62 12.49 -5.82
N GLU A 260 7.12 12.55 -4.59
CA GLU A 260 7.82 11.95 -3.43
C GLU A 260 8.09 10.45 -3.63
N VAL A 261 7.08 9.71 -4.09
CA VAL A 261 7.24 8.28 -4.42
C VAL A 261 8.27 8.09 -5.53
N SER A 262 8.21 8.87 -6.62
CA SER A 262 9.22 8.76 -7.69
C SER A 262 10.66 9.00 -7.21
N MET A 263 10.87 9.92 -6.27
CA MET A 263 12.18 10.18 -5.68
C MET A 263 12.68 8.99 -4.87
N ILE A 264 11.81 8.37 -4.06
CA ILE A 264 12.16 7.14 -3.33
C ILE A 264 12.55 6.03 -4.29
N PHE A 265 11.77 5.81 -5.34
CA PHE A 265 12.02 4.75 -6.32
C PHE A 265 13.13 5.08 -7.32
N LYS A 266 13.71 6.28 -7.27
CA LYS A 266 14.70 6.79 -8.23
C LYS A 266 14.22 6.69 -9.67
N ILE A 267 12.92 6.95 -9.89
CA ILE A 267 12.29 6.91 -11.20
C ILE A 267 12.25 8.34 -11.77
N PRO A 268 12.55 8.53 -13.06
CA PRO A 268 12.53 9.85 -13.69
C PRO A 268 11.17 10.55 -13.55
N VAL A 269 11.20 11.82 -13.19
CA VAL A 269 10.01 12.69 -13.16
C VAL A 269 9.92 13.44 -14.47
N HIS A 270 8.84 13.22 -15.23
CA HIS A 270 8.56 14.03 -16.41
C HIS A 270 7.87 15.33 -16.00
N ILE A 271 8.56 16.45 -16.22
CA ILE A 271 8.03 17.80 -16.03
C ILE A 271 7.37 18.21 -17.34
N THR A 272 6.04 18.34 -17.36
CA THR A 272 5.31 18.95 -18.49
C THR A 272 5.06 20.43 -18.22
N ASP A 273 5.10 21.26 -19.27
CA ASP A 273 4.95 22.73 -19.15
C ASP A 273 3.63 23.17 -18.50
N ASP A 274 2.58 22.33 -18.54
CA ASP A 274 1.28 22.58 -17.91
C ASP A 274 1.29 22.45 -16.37
N THR A 275 2.29 21.78 -15.78
CA THR A 275 2.37 21.56 -14.31
C THR A 275 2.80 22.79 -13.50
N VAL A 276 3.20 23.87 -14.18
CA VAL A 276 3.64 25.13 -13.53
C VAL A 276 2.44 25.96 -13.06
N SER A 277 1.23 25.62 -13.49
CA SER A 277 0.00 26.42 -13.29
C SER A 277 -0.77 26.15 -11.99
N ASP A 278 -0.48 25.09 -11.24
CA ASP A 278 -1.32 24.74 -10.08
C ASP A 278 -0.84 25.40 -8.78
N ASN A 279 -1.63 26.37 -8.31
CA ASN A 279 -1.77 26.87 -6.93
C ASN A 279 -0.50 26.84 -6.04
N ASN A 280 0.52 27.61 -6.42
CA ASN A 280 1.80 27.60 -5.69
C ASN A 280 1.82 28.61 -4.52
N THR A 281 2.06 28.11 -3.31
CA THR A 281 2.29 28.89 -2.08
C THR A 281 3.60 29.69 -2.10
N ILE A 282 4.54 29.33 -2.97
CA ILE A 282 5.89 29.92 -3.05
C ILE A 282 6.02 30.80 -4.29
N ASN A 283 6.16 32.10 -4.06
CA ASN A 283 6.37 33.09 -5.10
C ASN A 283 7.80 33.02 -5.66
N GLU A 284 7.97 33.37 -6.94
CA GLU A 284 9.32 33.44 -7.55
C GLU A 284 10.25 34.42 -6.80
N SER A 285 9.69 35.45 -6.17
CA SER A 285 10.44 36.41 -5.34
C SER A 285 11.07 35.79 -4.08
N GLN A 286 10.61 34.62 -3.66
CA GLN A 286 11.20 33.88 -2.53
C GLN A 286 12.40 33.02 -2.96
N ILE A 287 12.64 32.83 -4.26
CA ILE A 287 13.68 31.94 -4.77
C ILE A 287 14.84 32.76 -5.34
N ASP A 288 15.97 32.76 -4.64
CA ASP A 288 17.22 33.36 -5.08
C ASP A 288 17.99 32.38 -6.00
N LEU A 289 18.00 32.71 -7.29
CA LEU A 289 18.72 32.01 -8.37
C LEU A 289 19.95 32.79 -8.86
N SER A 290 20.42 33.79 -8.09
CA SER A 290 21.53 34.67 -8.50
C SER A 290 22.82 33.91 -8.82
N GLU A 291 23.09 32.83 -8.10
CA GLU A 291 24.30 31.99 -8.30
C GLU A 291 24.20 31.05 -9.52
N ILE A 292 23.01 30.86 -10.07
CA ILE A 292 22.76 30.00 -11.24
C ILE A 292 22.72 30.84 -12.54
N SER A 293 22.46 32.15 -12.40
CA SER A 293 22.24 33.07 -13.53
C SER A 293 23.54 33.56 -14.22
N GLN A 294 24.73 33.08 -13.81
CA GLN A 294 25.97 33.34 -14.55
C GLN A 294 26.22 32.23 -15.60
N GLY A 295 25.37 32.22 -16.62
CA GLY A 295 25.50 31.36 -17.78
C GLY A 295 25.24 32.11 -19.09
N SER A 296 25.59 33.40 -19.16
CA SER A 296 25.65 34.12 -20.43
C SER A 296 27.08 34.13 -20.97
N SER A 297 27.27 33.34 -22.03
CA SER A 297 28.28 33.46 -23.07
C SER A 297 29.67 32.82 -22.85
N VAL A 298 29.91 31.81 -23.70
CA VAL A 298 31.20 31.31 -24.22
C VAL A 298 32.02 30.34 -23.35
N SER A 299 31.50 29.13 -23.14
CA SER A 299 32.23 27.89 -23.50
C SER A 299 31.25 26.73 -23.62
N ASN A 300 31.30 26.03 -24.75
CA ASN A 300 30.48 24.85 -25.03
C ASN A 300 30.70 23.75 -23.97
N HIS A 301 29.63 23.03 -23.63
CA HIS A 301 29.54 21.87 -22.72
C HIS A 301 29.23 22.19 -21.26
N SER A 302 27.95 22.38 -20.94
CA SER A 302 27.42 21.99 -19.63
C SER A 302 25.90 21.83 -19.72
N SER A 303 25.42 20.68 -19.27
CA SER A 303 24.04 20.26 -19.06
C SER A 303 23.27 21.23 -18.14
N SER A 304 22.88 22.41 -18.64
CA SER A 304 22.15 23.38 -17.84
C SER A 304 20.67 23.00 -17.76
N VAL A 305 20.19 22.63 -16.57
CA VAL A 305 18.76 22.49 -16.28
C VAL A 305 18.08 23.85 -16.49
N SER A 306 16.96 23.90 -17.21
CA SER A 306 16.28 25.17 -17.50
C SER A 306 15.77 25.85 -16.22
N LYS A 307 15.69 27.18 -16.23
CA LYS A 307 15.19 27.97 -15.09
C LYS A 307 13.79 27.51 -14.62
N ILE A 308 12.93 27.13 -15.58
CA ILE A 308 11.58 26.63 -15.30
C ILE A 308 11.64 25.31 -14.52
N HIS A 309 12.53 24.40 -14.92
CA HIS A 309 12.70 23.12 -14.25
C HIS A 309 13.28 23.31 -12.83
N ILE A 310 14.19 24.26 -12.65
CA ILE A 310 14.74 24.59 -11.32
C ILE A 310 13.65 25.14 -10.39
N LEU A 311 12.80 26.04 -10.89
CA LEU A 311 11.67 26.57 -10.12
C LEU A 311 10.69 25.45 -9.72
N TYR A 312 10.38 24.54 -10.65
CA TYR A 312 9.55 23.37 -10.38
C TYR A 312 10.17 22.47 -9.29
N VAL A 313 11.46 22.14 -9.43
CA VAL A 313 12.20 21.32 -8.45
C VAL A 313 12.16 21.96 -7.06
N VAL A 314 12.48 23.25 -6.94
CA VAL A 314 12.47 23.95 -5.63
C VAL A 314 11.07 23.96 -5.01
N ARG A 315 10.03 24.24 -5.80
CA ARG A 315 8.64 24.22 -5.32
C ARG A 315 8.23 22.83 -4.82
N LYS A 316 8.55 21.78 -5.58
CA LYS A 316 8.24 20.40 -5.22
C LYS A 316 9.02 19.92 -4.01
N THR A 317 10.33 20.21 -3.94
CA THR A 317 11.13 19.93 -2.75
C THR A 317 10.55 20.62 -1.52
N ALA A 318 10.13 21.88 -1.62
CA ALA A 318 9.52 22.57 -0.50
C ALA A 318 8.18 21.94 -0.05
N GLN A 319 7.34 21.47 -0.99
CA GLN A 319 6.11 20.74 -0.66
C GLN A 319 6.41 19.44 0.09
N ILE A 320 7.38 18.66 -0.37
CA ILE A 320 7.81 17.41 0.28
C ILE A 320 8.37 17.70 1.68
N LEU A 321 9.25 18.70 1.81
CA LEU A 321 9.82 19.09 3.10
C LEU A 321 8.74 19.59 4.08
N ALA A 322 7.73 20.33 3.61
CA ALA A 322 6.58 20.73 4.42
C ALA A 322 5.82 19.50 4.96
N ALA A 323 5.52 18.53 4.09
CA ALA A 323 4.87 17.27 4.47
C ALA A 323 5.69 16.47 5.49
N GLN A 324 7.02 16.54 5.40
CA GLN A 324 7.97 15.92 6.34
C GLN A 324 8.18 16.74 7.63
N GLY A 325 7.45 17.85 7.83
CA GLY A 325 7.43 18.62 9.07
C GLY A 325 8.35 19.85 9.10
N VAL A 326 8.96 20.23 7.98
CA VAL A 326 9.72 21.49 7.86
C VAL A 326 8.74 22.66 7.73
N SER A 327 8.26 23.17 8.87
CA SER A 327 7.27 24.25 8.95
C SER A 327 7.67 25.55 8.21
N CYS A 328 8.97 25.80 8.03
CA CYS A 328 9.45 26.93 7.26
C CYS A 328 9.00 26.88 5.79
N CYS A 329 8.72 25.70 5.23
CA CYS A 329 8.30 25.55 3.84
C CYS A 329 6.89 26.09 3.56
N GLU A 330 6.05 26.22 4.60
CA GLU A 330 4.70 26.80 4.52
C GLU A 330 4.68 28.31 4.80
N CYS A 331 5.81 28.89 5.22
CA CYS A 331 5.91 30.29 5.59
C CYS A 331 6.13 31.19 4.35
N PRO A 332 5.31 32.25 4.17
CA PRO A 332 5.45 33.17 3.02
C PRO A 332 6.69 34.06 3.10
N LEU A 333 7.38 34.10 4.24
CA LEU A 333 8.60 34.89 4.45
C LEU A 333 9.88 34.08 4.21
N THR A 334 9.78 32.76 4.07
CA THR A 334 10.95 31.90 3.83
C THR A 334 11.58 32.21 2.48
N GLN A 335 12.90 32.33 2.48
CA GLN A 335 13.72 32.47 1.29
C GLN A 335 14.39 31.14 0.96
N TYR A 336 14.45 30.82 -0.33
CA TYR A 336 15.08 29.63 -0.88
C TYR A 336 16.28 30.06 -1.71
N LYS A 337 17.47 29.61 -1.34
CA LYS A 337 18.71 29.88 -2.08
C LYS A 337 19.27 28.59 -2.63
N LEU A 338 19.38 28.50 -3.95
CA LEU A 338 19.93 27.34 -4.64
C LEU A 338 21.33 27.66 -5.19
N SER A 339 22.30 26.83 -4.84
CA SER A 339 23.72 27.02 -5.17
C SER A 339 24.30 25.75 -5.81
N PRO A 340 25.02 25.82 -6.94
CA PRO A 340 25.64 24.64 -7.53
C PRO A 340 26.82 24.16 -6.68
N LEU A 341 26.98 22.84 -6.52
CA LEU A 341 28.13 22.24 -5.85
C LEU A 341 29.24 21.99 -6.88
N SER A 342 30.50 22.20 -6.48
CA SER A 342 31.67 22.24 -7.36
C SER A 342 32.08 20.89 -7.98
N ASP A 343 31.43 19.78 -7.63
CA ASP A 343 31.77 18.42 -8.08
C ASP A 343 30.65 17.79 -8.95
N CYS A 344 30.09 18.59 -9.87
CA CYS A 344 29.10 18.11 -10.83
C CYS A 344 29.79 17.35 -11.97
N ARG A 345 29.40 16.09 -12.21
CA ARG A 345 29.77 15.35 -13.43
C ARG A 345 28.79 15.73 -14.54
N GLU A 346 29.15 15.54 -15.82
CA GLU A 346 28.32 15.93 -16.96
C GLU A 346 26.86 15.40 -16.88
N ASP A 347 26.67 14.22 -16.27
CA ASP A 347 25.37 13.54 -16.14
C ASP A 347 24.67 13.72 -14.78
N ILE A 348 25.39 14.20 -13.75
CA ILE A 348 24.87 14.34 -12.37
C ILE A 348 25.19 15.73 -11.85
N ILE A 349 24.15 16.52 -11.65
CA ILE A 349 24.22 17.89 -11.17
C ILE A 349 23.79 17.93 -9.71
N ARG A 350 24.65 18.48 -8.85
CA ARG A 350 24.39 18.61 -7.42
C ARG A 350 24.19 20.07 -7.04
N TYR A 351 23.12 20.34 -6.30
CA TYR A 351 22.82 21.66 -5.75
C TYR A 351 22.73 21.60 -4.23
N SER A 352 23.18 22.67 -3.57
CA SER A 352 22.86 22.94 -2.16
C SER A 352 21.68 23.91 -2.11
N LEU A 353 20.56 23.44 -1.56
CA LEU A 353 19.37 24.24 -1.26
C LEU A 353 19.42 24.69 0.19
N LYS A 354 19.46 26.01 0.42
CA LYS A 354 19.34 26.62 1.75
C LYS A 354 17.99 27.29 1.86
N LEU A 355 17.29 27.08 2.99
CA LEU A 355 16.05 27.77 3.28
C LEU A 355 16.00 28.30 4.70
N GLY A 356 15.46 29.50 4.85
CA GLY A 356 15.40 30.19 6.14
C GLY A 356 14.63 31.51 6.09
N CYS A 357 14.40 32.09 7.27
CA CYS A 357 13.84 33.43 7.38
C CYS A 357 14.81 34.48 6.81
N PRO A 358 14.35 35.68 6.40
CA PRO A 358 15.20 36.73 5.86
C PRO A 358 16.36 37.13 6.78
N ASP A 359 16.16 36.97 8.09
CA ASP A 359 17.16 37.26 9.14
C ASP A 359 18.11 36.08 9.42
N MET A 360 18.05 35.00 8.62
CA MET A 360 18.92 33.81 8.67
C MET A 360 19.00 33.10 10.05
N GLN A 361 18.02 33.29 10.94
CA GLN A 361 18.04 32.69 12.28
C GLN A 361 17.81 31.17 12.28
N THR A 362 17.04 30.65 11.34
CA THR A 362 16.83 29.21 11.11
C THR A 362 17.23 28.89 9.68
N VAL A 363 18.39 28.24 9.51
CA VAL A 363 18.89 27.82 8.20
C VAL A 363 18.84 26.31 8.13
N TYR A 364 17.95 25.79 7.29
CA TYR A 364 18.04 24.41 6.85
C TYR A 364 18.87 24.35 5.58
N GLN A 365 19.67 23.29 5.44
CA GLN A 365 20.50 23.04 4.27
C GLN A 365 20.27 21.61 3.79
N PHE A 366 19.96 21.48 2.50
CA PHE A 366 19.69 20.23 1.83
C PHE A 366 20.58 20.09 0.60
N GLU A 367 20.94 18.86 0.25
CA GLU A 367 21.62 18.53 -0.99
C GLU A 367 20.61 17.92 -1.97
N LEU A 368 20.53 18.48 -3.18
CA LEU A 368 19.70 18.01 -4.26
C LEU A 368 20.59 17.43 -5.35
N THR A 369 20.29 16.21 -5.79
CA THR A 369 20.97 15.56 -6.91
C THR A 369 19.99 15.40 -8.06
N LEU A 370 20.34 15.94 -9.22
CA LEU A 370 19.59 15.80 -10.47
C LEU A 370 20.42 15.00 -11.47
N SER A 371 19.85 13.94 -12.01
CA SER A 371 20.46 13.12 -13.06
C SER A 371 19.60 13.15 -14.32
N SER A 372 20.23 13.37 -15.48
CA SER A 372 19.54 13.30 -16.78
C SER A 372 19.39 11.85 -17.22
N GLU A 373 18.26 11.51 -17.84
CA GLU A 373 18.02 10.18 -18.43
C GLU A 373 18.90 9.92 -19.67
N HIS A 374 19.48 10.97 -20.25
CA HIS A 374 20.46 10.88 -21.34
C HIS A 374 21.89 10.59 -20.83
N ALA A 375 22.06 9.59 -19.98
CA ALA A 375 23.38 9.00 -19.74
C ALA A 375 23.53 7.79 -20.67
N PRO A 376 24.50 7.76 -21.61
CA PRO A 376 24.75 6.56 -22.40
C PRO A 376 25.19 5.43 -21.47
N GLU A 377 24.54 4.26 -21.58
CA GLU A 377 25.00 3.02 -20.96
C GLU A 377 26.47 2.76 -21.35
N GLY A 378 27.40 3.05 -20.45
CA GLY A 378 28.82 2.99 -20.77
C GLY A 378 29.72 3.04 -19.54
N ARG A 379 30.07 1.85 -19.04
CA ARG A 379 31.14 1.52 -18.08
C ARG A 379 30.84 1.68 -16.59
N LEU A 380 30.15 0.67 -16.06
CA LEU A 380 30.61 0.05 -14.81
C LEU A 380 31.84 -0.82 -15.11
N THR A 381 32.74 -0.89 -14.13
CA THR A 381 33.99 -1.69 -14.02
C THR A 381 35.27 -1.04 -14.54
N GLN A 382 36.04 -0.47 -13.61
CA GLN A 382 37.41 -0.90 -13.39
C GLN A 382 37.75 -0.73 -11.91
N THR A 383 37.63 -1.84 -11.18
CA THR A 383 38.26 -2.07 -9.89
C THR A 383 39.77 -1.98 -10.12
N THR A 384 40.43 -1.03 -9.45
CA THR A 384 41.89 -0.93 -9.40
C THR A 384 42.43 -2.15 -8.67
N VAL A 385 42.82 -3.19 -9.42
CA VAL A 385 43.67 -4.27 -8.89
C VAL A 385 45.10 -3.74 -8.90
N ILE A 386 45.60 -3.54 -7.68
CA ILE A 386 47.01 -3.30 -7.38
C ILE A 386 47.79 -4.54 -7.83
N ASN A 387 48.68 -4.38 -8.80
CA ASN A 387 49.69 -5.39 -9.14
C ASN A 387 50.98 -5.02 -8.41
N GLU A 388 51.23 -5.67 -7.27
CA GLU A 388 52.59 -5.80 -6.71
C GLU A 388 53.33 -6.90 -7.49
N ARG A 389 54.40 -6.51 -8.18
CA ARG A 389 55.55 -7.37 -8.45
C ARG A 389 56.83 -6.54 -8.35
N GLY A 390 57.58 -6.81 -7.29
CA GLY A 390 58.92 -6.35 -7.00
C GLY A 390 59.39 -7.09 -5.76
#